data_AF-A0A817ARV3-F1
#
_entry.id   AF-A0A817ARV3-F1
#
_cell.length_a   1.000
_cell.length_b   1.000
_cell.length_c   1.000
_cell.angle_alpha   90.00
_cell.angle_beta   90.00
_cell.angle_gamma   90.00
#
_symmetry.space_group_name_H-M   'P 1'
#
loop_
_entity.id
_entity.type
_entity.pdbx_description
1 polymer ?
#
loop_
_entity_poly.entity_id
_entity_poly.type
_entity_poly.pdbx_seq_one_letter_code
_entity_poly.pdbx_strand_id
1 'polypeptide(L)'
;PFEETFDDLYSRFVVNGPEEDKKSMNRLMFLVESAHWYYEDNVVENDQTLKSLSFREFTRLLFNNSDLLRPYVASIDKIFRDFGYYKSRIPVAGAIILDETYERCLLVKGWKQSSNWSFPRGKKNSNEEDDEISQISWFRLDGLESGFAGLKLFEVAPFLASLKSWISKHMSPLSIDKHLKPPLCVWTTTRKTRTKITVTSTERRCNVKPWKQSLKVNKSAILQALGICS
;
A
#
# COMPACT_ATOMS: atom_id res chain seq x y z
N PRO A 1 -11.49 -5.63 31.96
CA PRO A 1 -11.80 -5.56 30.51
C PRO A 1 -10.75 -4.81 29.70
N PHE A 2 -10.50 -3.52 29.97
CA PHE A 2 -9.57 -2.72 29.16
C PHE A 2 -8.09 -3.13 29.35
N GLU A 3 -7.64 -3.31 30.60
CA GLU A 3 -6.28 -3.78 30.90
C GLU A 3 -6.03 -5.21 30.40
N GLU A 4 -7.01 -6.12 30.57
CA GLU A 4 -6.94 -7.50 30.07
C GLU A 4 -6.76 -7.57 28.55
N THR A 5 -7.39 -6.68 27.79
CA THR A 5 -7.20 -6.58 26.34
C THR A 5 -5.76 -6.18 26.00
N PHE A 6 -5.18 -5.19 26.67
CA PHE A 6 -3.81 -4.77 26.40
C PHE A 6 -2.79 -5.82 26.83
N ASP A 7 -3.06 -6.58 27.89
CA ASP A 7 -2.24 -7.72 28.30
C ASP A 7 -2.29 -8.87 27.27
N ASP A 8 -3.47 -9.20 26.73
CA ASP A 8 -3.60 -10.17 25.64
C ASP A 8 -2.82 -9.73 24.41
N LEU A 9 -2.99 -8.47 23.98
CA LEU A 9 -2.29 -7.92 22.81
C LEU A 9 -0.77 -7.88 23.04
N TYR A 10 -0.32 -7.47 24.22
CA TYR A 10 1.10 -7.47 24.57
C TYR A 10 1.68 -8.88 24.55
N SER A 11 0.99 -9.84 25.16
CA SER A 11 1.41 -11.24 25.17
C SER A 11 1.47 -11.82 23.75
N ARG A 12 0.40 -11.65 22.99
CA ARG A 12 0.24 -12.20 21.65
C ARG A 12 1.28 -11.68 20.66
N PHE A 13 1.50 -10.36 20.62
CA PHE A 13 2.33 -9.74 19.60
C PHE A 13 3.74 -9.44 20.05
N VAL A 14 3.94 -9.05 21.31
CA VAL A 14 5.26 -8.61 21.81
C VAL A 14 5.98 -9.75 22.53
N VAL A 15 5.33 -10.44 23.48
CA VAL A 15 5.98 -11.53 24.24
C VAL A 15 6.18 -12.76 23.36
N ASN A 16 5.19 -13.14 22.55
CA ASN A 16 5.26 -14.30 21.67
C ASN A 16 5.74 -13.96 20.25
N GLY A 17 6.13 -12.70 20.00
CA GLY A 17 6.73 -12.30 18.73
C GLY A 17 8.10 -12.95 18.49
N PRO A 18 8.66 -12.83 17.27
CA PRO A 18 9.99 -13.34 16.94
C PRO A 18 11.09 -12.68 17.81
N GLU A 19 12.06 -13.47 18.28
CA GLU A 19 13.12 -12.97 19.17
C GLU A 19 14.01 -11.92 18.49
N GLU A 20 14.26 -12.05 17.20
CA GLU A 20 14.99 -11.07 16.40
C GLU A 20 14.33 -9.68 16.41
N ASP A 21 13.01 -9.62 16.55
CA ASP A 21 12.27 -8.38 16.54
C ASP A 21 12.20 -7.71 17.90
N LYS A 22 12.52 -8.43 18.98
CA LYS A 22 12.65 -7.90 20.34
C LYS A 22 14.04 -7.28 20.61
N LYS A 23 15.03 -7.56 19.75
CA LYS A 23 16.43 -7.09 19.92
C LYS A 23 16.61 -5.58 19.75
N SER A 24 15.68 -4.89 19.09
CA SER A 24 15.75 -3.46 18.84
C SER A 24 14.39 -2.83 19.03
N MET A 25 14.36 -1.66 19.68
CA MET A 25 13.13 -0.87 19.82
C MET A 25 12.45 -0.59 18.47
N ASN A 26 13.23 -0.35 17.40
CA ASN A 26 12.66 -0.13 16.06
C ASN A 26 11.97 -1.36 15.49
N ARG A 27 12.48 -2.56 15.79
CA ARG A 27 11.85 -3.82 15.36
C ARG A 27 10.63 -4.14 16.22
N LEU A 28 10.75 -3.94 17.53
CA LEU A 28 9.64 -4.12 18.47
C LEU A 28 8.46 -3.22 18.12
N MET A 29 8.72 -2.00 17.67
CA MET A 29 7.67 -1.08 17.20
C MET A 29 6.87 -1.60 16.00
N PHE A 30 7.41 -2.52 15.17
CA PHE A 30 6.58 -3.20 14.15
C PHE A 30 5.60 -4.18 14.78
N LEU A 31 6.00 -4.93 15.83
CA LEU A 31 5.09 -5.81 16.57
C LEU A 31 3.97 -5.00 17.24
N VAL A 32 4.31 -3.83 17.79
CA VAL A 32 3.35 -2.90 18.39
C VAL A 32 2.40 -2.31 17.35
N GLU A 33 2.89 -2.03 16.14
CA GLU A 33 2.06 -1.59 15.01
C GLU A 33 1.09 -2.70 14.57
N SER A 34 1.54 -3.95 14.47
CA SER A 34 0.65 -5.10 14.21
C SER A 34 -0.40 -5.28 15.30
N ALA A 35 -0.02 -5.13 16.57
CA ALA A 35 -0.97 -5.20 17.69
C ALA A 35 -2.02 -4.08 17.61
N HIS A 36 -1.63 -2.87 17.18
CA HIS A 36 -2.55 -1.75 16.99
C HIS A 36 -3.56 -2.03 15.87
N TRP A 37 -3.11 -2.53 14.72
CA TRP A 37 -4.01 -2.92 13.63
C TRP A 37 -4.98 -4.02 14.06
N TYR A 38 -4.48 -5.05 14.77
CA TYR A 38 -5.34 -6.08 15.32
C TYR A 38 -6.39 -5.51 16.29
N TYR A 39 -6.01 -4.55 17.14
CA TYR A 39 -6.96 -3.87 18.04
C TYR A 39 -8.06 -3.15 17.25
N GLU A 40 -7.71 -2.37 16.23
CA GLU A 40 -8.70 -1.63 15.44
C GLU A 40 -9.63 -2.58 14.66
N ASP A 41 -9.07 -3.59 13.99
CA ASP A 41 -9.82 -4.44 13.06
C ASP A 41 -10.54 -5.62 13.74
N ASN A 42 -10.03 -6.12 14.88
CA ASN A 42 -10.58 -7.32 15.52
C ASN A 42 -11.18 -7.05 16.90
N VAL A 43 -10.75 -6.00 17.60
CA VAL A 43 -11.27 -5.70 18.94
C VAL A 43 -12.35 -4.62 18.84
N VAL A 44 -12.03 -3.46 18.26
CA VAL A 44 -12.97 -2.33 18.12
C VAL A 44 -14.09 -2.64 17.13
N GLU A 45 -13.82 -3.35 16.03
CA GLU A 45 -14.88 -3.74 15.08
C GLU A 45 -15.90 -4.72 15.71
N ASN A 46 -15.47 -5.55 16.66
CA ASN A 46 -16.32 -6.53 17.34
C ASN A 46 -17.02 -5.97 18.60
N ASP A 47 -16.44 -4.95 19.24
CA ASP A 47 -17.03 -4.25 20.39
C ASP A 47 -16.98 -2.73 20.19
N GLN A 48 -18.09 -2.18 19.69
CA GLN A 48 -18.23 -0.75 19.40
C GLN A 48 -18.29 0.15 20.63
N THR A 49 -18.30 -0.42 21.85
CA THR A 49 -18.18 0.37 23.08
C THR A 49 -16.74 0.82 23.33
N LEU A 50 -15.77 0.16 22.68
CA LEU A 50 -14.36 0.49 22.78
C LEU A 50 -14.00 1.67 21.86
N LYS A 51 -13.09 2.50 22.35
CA LYS A 51 -12.63 3.69 21.63
C LYS A 51 -11.57 3.30 20.59
N SER A 52 -11.73 3.74 19.35
CA SER A 52 -10.65 3.72 18.35
C SER A 52 -9.51 4.64 18.77
N LEU A 53 -8.28 4.16 18.67
CA LEU A 53 -7.08 4.84 19.15
C LEU A 53 -6.15 5.14 17.98
N SER A 54 -5.50 6.31 18.01
CA SER A 54 -4.36 6.51 17.13
C SER A 54 -3.21 5.56 17.54
N PHE A 55 -2.35 5.18 16.57
CA PHE A 55 -1.20 4.33 16.84
C PHE A 55 -0.34 4.84 18.01
N ARG A 56 -0.22 6.17 18.14
CA ARG A 56 0.52 6.83 19.23
C ARG A 56 -0.18 6.71 20.59
N GLU A 57 -1.49 6.86 20.66
CA GLU A 57 -2.25 6.65 21.89
C GLU A 57 -2.20 5.18 22.32
N PHE A 58 -2.42 4.26 21.37
CA PHE A 58 -2.32 2.82 21.58
C PHE A 58 -0.94 2.42 22.13
N THR A 59 0.14 2.88 21.49
CA THR A 59 1.50 2.58 21.94
C THR A 59 1.77 3.06 23.36
N ARG A 60 1.28 4.27 23.71
CA ARG A 60 1.42 4.81 25.08
C ARG A 60 0.71 3.92 26.11
N LEU A 61 -0.51 3.50 25.81
CA LEU A 61 -1.30 2.65 26.70
C LEU A 61 -0.66 1.26 26.86
N LEU A 62 -0.28 0.62 25.76
CA LEU A 62 0.41 -0.67 25.76
C LEU A 62 1.71 -0.62 26.56
N PHE A 63 2.52 0.44 26.38
CA PHE A 63 3.77 0.59 27.11
C PHE A 63 3.54 0.81 28.60
N ASN A 64 2.51 1.59 28.97
CA ASN A 64 2.22 1.84 30.38
C ASN A 64 1.71 0.59 31.12
N ASN A 65 1.03 -0.33 30.40
CA ASN A 65 0.53 -1.59 30.94
C ASN A 65 1.64 -2.62 31.20
N SER A 66 2.78 -2.50 30.53
CA SER A 66 3.91 -3.43 30.67
C SER A 66 5.02 -2.85 31.53
N ASP A 67 5.39 -3.50 32.64
CA ASP A 67 6.50 -3.07 33.49
C ASP A 67 7.84 -2.97 32.72
N LEU A 68 8.04 -3.81 31.70
CA LEU A 68 9.23 -3.79 30.86
C LEU A 68 9.26 -2.61 29.90
N LEU A 69 8.10 -2.18 29.40
CA LEU A 69 8.00 -1.10 28.42
C LEU A 69 7.71 0.28 29.04
N ARG A 70 7.16 0.32 30.26
CA ARG A 70 6.80 1.54 30.99
C ARG A 70 7.94 2.56 31.07
N PRO A 71 9.22 2.18 31.31
CA PRO A 71 10.33 3.13 31.34
C PRO A 71 10.51 3.93 30.04
N TYR A 72 10.09 3.37 28.90
CA TYR A 72 10.27 4.00 27.59
C TYR A 72 9.19 5.06 27.28
N VAL A 73 8.09 5.12 28.04
CA VAL A 73 7.00 6.09 27.84
C VAL A 73 7.50 7.53 27.88
N ALA A 74 8.44 7.84 28.78
CA ALA A 74 9.06 9.17 28.88
C ALA A 74 9.82 9.57 27.60
N SER A 75 10.31 8.58 26.84
CA SER A 75 11.09 8.77 25.61
C SER A 75 10.29 8.49 24.33
N ILE A 76 8.97 8.32 24.42
CA ILE A 76 8.14 7.84 23.31
C ILE A 76 8.23 8.72 22.06
N ASP A 77 8.40 10.04 22.21
CA ASP A 77 8.58 10.96 21.09
C ASP A 77 9.85 10.68 20.28
N LYS A 78 10.94 10.33 20.98
CA LYS A 78 12.18 9.91 20.34
C LYS A 78 12.01 8.55 19.65
N ILE A 79 11.33 7.61 20.29
CA ILE A 79 11.06 6.28 19.71
C ILE A 79 10.29 6.41 18.40
N PHE A 80 9.22 7.20 18.37
CA PHE A 80 8.44 7.43 17.13
C PHE A 80 9.28 8.09 16.03
N ARG A 81 10.14 9.05 16.37
CA ARG A 81 11.03 9.69 15.40
C ARG A 81 12.05 8.70 14.83
N ASP A 82 12.71 7.94 15.70
CA ASP A 82 13.72 6.96 15.30
C ASP A 82 13.08 5.81 14.50
N PHE A 83 11.89 5.37 14.89
CA PHE A 83 11.10 4.36 14.18
C PHE A 83 10.69 4.86 12.79
N GLY A 84 10.19 6.09 12.66
CA GLY A 84 9.85 6.67 11.36
C GLY A 84 11.06 6.78 10.44
N TYR A 85 12.21 7.19 10.98
CA TYR A 85 13.47 7.25 10.24
C TYR A 85 14.00 5.88 9.82
N TYR A 86 13.85 4.87 10.68
CA TYR A 86 14.18 3.49 10.33
C TYR A 86 13.25 2.96 9.23
N LYS A 87 11.93 3.13 9.41
CA LYS A 87 10.88 2.65 8.51
C LYS A 87 10.97 3.28 7.11
N SER A 88 11.48 4.51 6.98
CA SER A 88 11.68 5.19 5.70
C SER A 88 12.90 4.68 4.91
N ARG A 89 13.86 4.03 5.57
CA ARG A 89 15.07 3.47 4.94
C ARG A 89 14.91 2.02 4.49
N ILE A 90 13.81 1.37 4.86
CA ILE A 90 13.54 0.00 4.43
C ILE A 90 13.41 0.02 2.90
N PRO A 91 14.22 -0.79 2.18
CA PRO A 91 14.16 -0.84 0.73
C PRO A 91 12.75 -1.15 0.25
N VAL A 92 12.26 -0.31 -0.66
CA VAL A 92 10.98 -0.48 -1.34
C VAL A 92 11.25 -1.09 -2.70
N ALA A 93 10.55 -2.17 -3.02
CA ALA A 93 10.47 -2.72 -4.36
C ALA A 93 9.10 -2.40 -4.95
N GLY A 94 9.04 -2.24 -6.27
CA GLY A 94 7.78 -1.98 -6.96
C GLY A 94 7.80 -2.54 -8.38
N ALA A 95 6.67 -2.38 -9.06
CA ALA A 95 6.49 -2.82 -10.42
C ALA A 95 5.82 -1.72 -11.26
N ILE A 96 6.34 -1.54 -12.48
CA ILE A 96 5.66 -0.75 -13.51
C ILE A 96 4.98 -1.75 -14.44
N ILE A 97 3.65 -1.76 -14.41
CA ILE A 97 2.85 -2.66 -15.23
C ILE A 97 2.32 -1.87 -16.42
N LEU A 98 2.64 -2.31 -17.63
CA LEU A 98 2.22 -1.69 -18.88
C LEU A 98 1.11 -2.51 -19.56
N ASP A 99 0.31 -1.84 -20.38
CA ASP A 99 -0.61 -2.53 -21.28
C ASP A 99 0.11 -3.06 -22.53
N GLU A 100 -0.58 -3.87 -23.34
CA GLU A 100 0.00 -4.51 -24.52
C GLU A 100 0.48 -3.51 -25.59
N THR A 101 -0.09 -2.29 -25.59
CA THR A 101 0.30 -1.22 -26.52
C THR A 101 1.44 -0.37 -25.96
N TYR A 102 1.86 -0.56 -24.71
CA TYR A 102 2.88 0.25 -24.03
C TYR A 102 2.53 1.74 -24.00
N GLU A 103 1.24 2.08 -24.10
CA GLU A 103 0.77 3.46 -24.04
C GLU A 103 0.23 3.80 -22.64
N ARG A 104 -0.13 2.79 -21.85
CA ARG A 104 -0.71 2.95 -20.53
C ARG A 104 0.05 2.15 -19.48
N CYS A 105 0.09 2.70 -18.27
CA CYS A 105 0.58 2.01 -17.09
C CYS A 105 -0.50 1.90 -16.02
N LEU A 106 -0.40 0.87 -15.18
CA LEU A 106 -1.29 0.68 -14.04
C LEU A 106 -0.77 1.43 -12.82
N LEU A 107 -1.61 2.27 -12.22
CA LEU A 107 -1.36 2.95 -10.95
C LEU A 107 -2.39 2.52 -9.90
N VAL A 108 -2.00 2.66 -8.64
CA VAL A 108 -2.81 2.34 -7.46
C VAL A 108 -2.95 3.56 -6.55
N LYS A 109 -4.05 3.63 -5.78
CA LYS A 109 -4.31 4.68 -4.79
C LYS A 109 -4.86 4.09 -3.49
N GLY A 110 -4.28 4.51 -2.36
CA GLY A 110 -4.75 4.13 -1.03
C GLY A 110 -6.06 4.83 -0.61
N TRP A 111 -6.70 4.33 0.46
CA TRP A 111 -8.05 4.74 0.88
C TRP A 111 -8.21 6.19 1.32
N LYS A 112 -7.14 6.83 1.84
CA LYS A 112 -7.24 8.23 2.27
C LYS A 112 -7.53 9.11 1.04
N GLN A 113 -8.45 10.07 1.16
CA GLN A 113 -8.80 10.96 0.04
C GLN A 113 -7.57 11.72 -0.50
N SER A 114 -6.66 12.09 0.42
CA SER A 114 -5.37 12.73 0.13
C SER A 114 -4.30 11.81 -0.44
N SER A 115 -4.53 10.49 -0.55
CA SER A 115 -3.56 9.55 -1.11
C SER A 115 -3.25 9.90 -2.56
N ASN A 116 -1.99 9.84 -2.93
CA ASN A 116 -1.57 10.05 -4.30
C ASN A 116 -1.66 8.75 -5.10
N TRP A 117 -1.82 8.87 -6.42
CA TRP A 117 -1.63 7.72 -7.30
C TRP A 117 -0.14 7.42 -7.42
N SER A 118 0.22 6.14 -7.40
CA SER A 118 1.61 5.69 -7.50
C SER A 118 1.69 4.33 -8.18
N PHE A 119 2.89 3.92 -8.59
CA PHE A 119 3.13 2.56 -9.05
C PHE A 119 2.93 1.57 -7.89
N PRO A 120 2.45 0.34 -8.15
CA PRO A 120 2.43 -0.73 -7.15
C PRO A 120 3.81 -0.90 -6.52
N ARG A 121 3.89 -0.79 -5.19
CA ARG A 121 5.13 -0.89 -4.42
C ARG A 121 4.86 -1.51 -3.05
N GLY A 122 5.89 -2.10 -2.47
CA GLY A 122 5.90 -2.66 -1.13
C GLY A 122 7.32 -2.71 -0.57
N LYS A 123 7.47 -2.76 0.74
CA LYS A 123 8.78 -2.91 1.36
C LYS A 123 9.26 -4.37 1.21
N LYS A 124 10.55 -4.57 0.98
CA LYS A 124 11.10 -5.91 0.72
C LYS A 124 11.06 -6.82 1.96
N ASN A 125 11.05 -6.23 3.15
CA ASN A 125 11.17 -6.95 4.42
C ASN A 125 9.86 -7.06 5.19
N SER A 126 8.74 -6.81 4.53
CA SER A 126 7.46 -6.80 5.20
C SER A 126 6.70 -8.10 4.99
N ASN A 127 6.50 -8.82 6.10
CA ASN A 127 5.25 -9.55 6.34
C ASN A 127 4.13 -8.53 6.70
N GLU A 128 4.10 -7.36 6.04
CA GLU A 128 3.05 -6.35 6.26
C GLU A 128 1.75 -6.97 5.77
N GLU A 129 0.70 -6.88 6.59
CA GLU A 129 -0.67 -7.03 6.08
C GLU A 129 -0.88 -5.94 5.01
N ASP A 130 -1.42 -6.38 3.87
CA ASP A 130 -1.48 -5.66 2.60
C ASP A 130 -1.75 -4.15 2.78
N ASP A 131 -0.87 -3.30 2.23
CA ASP A 131 -1.19 -1.88 2.00
C ASP A 131 -2.50 -1.83 1.21
N GLU A 132 -3.63 -1.56 1.90
CA GLU A 132 -4.92 -1.75 1.28
C GLU A 132 -5.12 -0.79 0.11
N ILE A 133 -5.28 -1.36 -1.09
CA ILE A 133 -5.50 -0.62 -2.32
C ILE A 133 -7.00 -0.33 -2.47
N SER A 134 -7.35 0.95 -2.48
CA SER A 134 -8.75 1.37 -2.66
C SER A 134 -9.15 1.46 -4.14
N GLN A 135 -8.21 1.85 -5.00
CA GLN A 135 -8.47 2.08 -6.42
C GLN A 135 -7.29 1.62 -7.28
N ILE A 136 -7.63 1.07 -8.44
CA ILE A 136 -6.68 0.63 -9.48
C ILE A 136 -7.16 1.17 -10.83
N SER A 137 -6.27 1.79 -11.61
CA SER A 137 -6.61 2.26 -12.94
C SER A 137 -5.43 2.33 -13.90
N TRP A 138 -5.75 2.27 -15.19
CA TRP A 138 -4.81 2.45 -16.30
C TRP A 138 -4.70 3.93 -16.69
N PHE A 139 -3.48 4.45 -16.71
CA PHE A 139 -3.17 5.84 -17.06
C PHE A 139 -2.31 5.90 -18.31
N ARG A 140 -2.59 6.83 -19.23
CA ARG A 140 -1.72 7.02 -20.40
C ARG A 140 -0.39 7.64 -19.98
N LEU A 141 0.71 7.14 -20.55
CA LEU A 141 2.08 7.58 -20.24
C LEU A 141 2.35 9.03 -20.66
N ASP A 142 1.75 9.47 -21.77
CA ASP A 142 1.83 10.85 -22.28
C ASP A 142 1.25 11.87 -21.29
N GLY A 143 0.20 11.50 -20.55
CA GLY A 143 -0.48 12.35 -19.58
C GLY A 143 0.20 12.44 -18.21
N LEU A 144 1.18 11.59 -17.90
CA LEU A 144 1.80 11.55 -16.56
C LEU A 144 2.83 12.67 -16.34
N GLU A 145 3.42 13.22 -17.38
CA GLU A 145 4.45 14.27 -17.28
C GLU A 145 3.88 15.64 -16.94
N SER A 146 2.67 15.94 -17.41
CA SER A 146 2.02 17.24 -17.23
C SER A 146 1.12 17.30 -15.98
N GLY A 147 1.10 16.25 -15.15
CA GLY A 147 0.20 16.18 -14.00
C GLY A 147 -1.26 16.22 -14.46
N PHE A 148 -1.68 15.19 -15.20
CA PHE A 148 -3.02 15.12 -15.81
C PHE A 148 -4.13 15.56 -14.84
N ALA A 149 -4.90 16.58 -15.24
CA ALA A 149 -6.18 16.96 -14.63
C ALA A 149 -6.18 17.14 -13.09
N GLY A 150 -5.08 17.62 -12.49
CA GLY A 150 -5.00 17.88 -11.05
C GLY A 150 -4.82 16.63 -10.18
N LEU A 151 -4.42 15.50 -10.78
CA LEU A 151 -4.08 14.29 -10.05
C LEU A 151 -2.73 14.46 -9.34
N LYS A 152 -2.72 14.20 -8.02
CA LYS A 152 -1.48 14.13 -7.25
C LYS A 152 -0.82 12.77 -7.48
N LEU A 153 0.33 12.78 -8.15
CA LEU A 153 1.17 11.61 -8.38
C LEU A 153 2.29 11.56 -7.33
N PHE A 154 2.69 10.37 -6.92
CA PHE A 154 3.84 10.16 -6.03
C PHE A 154 4.78 9.12 -6.62
N GLU A 155 6.08 9.45 -6.67
CA GLU A 155 7.13 8.57 -7.19
C GLU A 155 6.84 8.01 -8.60
N VAL A 156 6.18 8.78 -9.44
CA VAL A 156 5.97 8.43 -10.86
C VAL A 156 6.97 9.16 -11.75
N ALA A 157 7.05 10.49 -11.62
CA ALA A 157 7.89 11.35 -12.47
C ALA A 157 9.37 10.90 -12.58
N PRO A 158 10.07 10.47 -11.50
CA PRO A 158 11.46 10.04 -11.60
C PRO A 158 11.71 8.86 -12.54
N PHE A 159 10.69 8.05 -12.83
CA PHE A 159 10.82 6.84 -13.65
C PHE A 159 10.38 7.04 -15.10
N LEU A 160 9.64 8.11 -15.41
CA LEU A 160 9.01 8.30 -16.73
C LEU A 160 10.03 8.39 -17.86
N ALA A 161 11.13 9.12 -17.66
CA ALA A 161 12.17 9.28 -18.69
C ALA A 161 12.83 7.94 -19.05
N SER A 162 13.27 7.18 -18.04
CA SER A 162 13.87 5.86 -18.24
C SER A 162 12.88 4.87 -18.83
N LEU A 163 11.62 4.90 -18.39
CA LEU A 163 10.56 4.06 -18.92
C LEU A 163 10.31 4.30 -20.41
N LYS A 164 10.15 5.57 -20.82
CA LYS A 164 9.97 5.94 -22.24
C LYS A 164 11.17 5.53 -23.08
N SER A 165 12.39 5.73 -22.57
CA SER A 165 13.62 5.29 -23.25
C SER A 165 13.65 3.77 -23.43
N TRP A 166 13.26 3.01 -22.40
CA TRP A 166 13.19 1.56 -22.45
C TRP A 166 12.17 1.07 -23.48
N ILE A 167 10.96 1.65 -23.48
CA ILE A 167 9.89 1.33 -24.45
C ILE A 167 10.40 1.55 -25.89
N SER A 168 11.05 2.68 -26.16
CA SER A 168 11.59 3.00 -27.49
C SER A 168 12.66 2.02 -27.98
N LYS A 169 13.40 1.36 -27.08
CA LYS A 169 14.48 0.43 -27.44
C LYS A 169 14.02 -1.02 -27.63
N HIS A 170 12.94 -1.42 -26.96
CA HIS A 170 12.49 -2.82 -26.90
C HIS A 170 11.23 -3.09 -27.74
N MET A 171 10.65 -2.05 -28.35
CA MET A 171 9.48 -2.17 -29.20
C MET A 171 9.85 -1.95 -30.67
N SER A 172 9.84 -3.03 -31.46
CA SER A 172 9.66 -2.92 -32.91
C SER A 172 8.22 -2.46 -33.21
N PRO A 173 7.96 -1.70 -34.28
CA PRO A 173 6.63 -1.24 -34.65
C PRO A 173 5.76 -2.44 -35.09
N LEU A 174 5.18 -3.15 -34.13
CA LEU A 174 4.11 -4.10 -34.41
C LEU A 174 2.89 -3.28 -34.81
N SER A 175 2.63 -3.31 -36.12
CA SER A 175 1.49 -2.75 -36.86
C SER A 175 0.33 -2.27 -35.99
N ILE A 176 0.27 -0.96 -35.78
CA ILE A 176 -0.91 -0.27 -35.27
C ILE A 176 -1.96 -0.33 -36.39
N ASP A 177 -2.88 -1.29 -36.32
CA ASP A 177 -4.16 -1.17 -37.01
C ASP A 177 -5.27 -0.99 -35.96
N LYS A 178 -5.96 0.14 -36.13
CA LYS A 178 -7.26 0.57 -35.57
C LYS A 178 -7.28 1.35 -34.25
N HIS A 179 -7.91 2.51 -34.38
CA HIS A 179 -8.51 3.37 -33.36
C HIS A 179 -9.03 2.61 -32.13
N LEU A 180 -8.24 2.58 -31.05
CA LEU A 180 -8.71 2.18 -29.73
C LEU A 180 -9.14 3.44 -28.96
N LYS A 181 -10.45 3.56 -28.72
CA LYS A 181 -11.05 4.56 -27.82
C LYS A 181 -10.43 4.43 -26.42
N PRO A 182 -10.32 5.51 -25.63
CA PRO A 182 -9.57 5.49 -24.37
C PRO A 182 -10.29 4.63 -23.32
N PRO A 183 -9.68 3.53 -22.81
CA PRO A 183 -10.24 2.83 -21.67
C PRO A 183 -9.58 3.39 -20.42
N LEU A 184 -10.26 4.31 -19.74
CA LEU A 184 -10.03 4.59 -18.34
C LEU A 184 -10.89 3.63 -17.52
N CYS A 185 -10.41 2.40 -17.33
CA CYS A 185 -11.07 1.47 -16.41
C CYS A 185 -10.58 1.77 -15.00
N VAL A 186 -11.48 2.28 -14.15
CA VAL A 186 -11.23 2.52 -12.73
C VAL A 186 -12.01 1.48 -11.95
N TRP A 187 -11.28 0.64 -11.22
CA TRP A 187 -11.86 -0.27 -10.25
C TRP A 187 -11.84 0.43 -8.90
N THR A 188 -13.00 0.53 -8.24
CA THR A 188 -13.11 1.10 -6.90
C THR A 188 -13.60 0.03 -5.94
N THR A 189 -12.86 -0.15 -4.85
CA THR A 189 -13.30 -1.01 -3.75
C THR A 189 -14.10 -0.15 -2.78
N THR A 190 -15.29 -0.60 -2.38
CA THR A 190 -16.07 0.05 -1.32
C THR A 190 -16.27 -0.92 -0.16
N ARG A 191 -15.88 -0.50 1.06
CA ARG A 191 -16.16 -1.23 2.30
C ARG A 191 -17.56 -0.81 2.76
N LYS A 192 -18.56 -1.67 2.52
CA LYS A 192 -19.85 -1.58 3.23
C LYS A 192 -19.67 -2.38 4.52
N THR A 193 -20.03 -1.77 5.65
CA THR A 193 -19.96 -2.43 6.96
C THR A 193 -20.64 -3.80 6.92
N ARG A 194 -20.04 -4.76 7.65
CA ARG A 194 -20.30 -6.22 7.66
C ARG A 194 -19.62 -7.01 6.53
N THR A 195 -18.32 -7.27 6.71
CA THR A 195 -17.56 -8.43 6.18
C THR A 195 -17.71 -8.74 4.69
N LYS A 196 -18.02 -7.74 3.85
CA LYS A 196 -18.21 -7.92 2.41
C LYS A 196 -17.55 -6.79 1.62
N ILE A 197 -16.35 -7.07 1.11
CA ILE A 197 -15.66 -6.19 0.15
C ILE A 197 -16.43 -6.24 -1.16
N THR A 198 -17.00 -5.10 -1.58
CA THR A 198 -17.68 -4.99 -2.87
C THR A 198 -16.80 -4.22 -3.84
N VAL A 199 -16.26 -4.92 -4.84
CA VAL A 199 -15.57 -4.31 -5.97
C VAL A 199 -16.63 -3.75 -6.92
N THR A 200 -16.62 -2.44 -7.13
CA THR A 200 -17.56 -1.76 -8.01
C THR A 200 -16.78 -1.24 -9.22
N SER A 201 -17.20 -1.61 -10.43
CA SER A 201 -16.64 -1.01 -11.64
C SER A 201 -17.39 0.28 -11.93
N THR A 202 -16.71 1.42 -11.93
CA THR A 202 -17.31 2.68 -12.35
C THR A 202 -16.98 2.89 -13.83
N GLU A 203 -17.71 2.20 -14.71
CA GLU A 203 -17.62 2.42 -16.17
C GLU A 203 -18.30 3.75 -16.54
N ARG A 204 -17.52 4.75 -16.95
CA ARG A 204 -18.08 5.79 -17.82
C ARG A 204 -18.25 5.20 -19.23
N ARG A 205 -19.42 4.58 -19.42
CA ARG A 205 -20.04 4.13 -20.69
C ARG A 205 -19.07 3.94 -21.87
N CYS A 206 -18.64 2.69 -22.05
CA CYS A 206 -18.66 2.06 -23.37
C CYS A 206 -19.35 0.71 -23.18
N ASN A 207 -20.47 0.51 -23.88
CA ASN A 207 -21.23 -0.74 -23.88
C ASN A 207 -20.31 -1.89 -24.34
N VAL A 208 -19.73 -2.62 -23.40
CA VAL A 208 -19.17 -3.94 -23.64
C VAL A 208 -19.70 -4.82 -22.51
N LYS A 209 -20.34 -5.94 -22.87
CA LYS A 209 -20.87 -6.91 -21.90
C LYS A 209 -19.76 -7.30 -20.91
N PRO A 210 -20.07 -7.60 -19.64
CA PRO A 210 -19.07 -7.98 -18.66
C PRO A 210 -18.43 -9.32 -19.05
N TRP A 211 -17.31 -9.25 -19.76
CA TRP A 211 -16.45 -10.40 -20.00
C TRP A 211 -15.58 -10.56 -18.77
N LYS A 212 -15.68 -11.73 -18.12
CA LYS A 212 -14.73 -12.18 -17.09
C LYS A 212 -13.36 -12.34 -17.76
N GLN A 213 -12.59 -11.25 -17.84
CA GLN A 213 -11.19 -11.35 -18.25
C GLN A 213 -10.41 -11.79 -17.01
N SER A 214 -10.03 -13.07 -16.99
CA SER A 214 -8.87 -13.51 -16.22
C SER A 214 -7.73 -12.56 -16.59
N LEU A 215 -7.15 -11.87 -15.59
CA LEU A 215 -5.96 -11.03 -15.74
C LEU A 215 -4.84 -11.90 -16.33
N LYS A 216 -4.80 -12.01 -17.66
CA LYS A 216 -3.66 -12.55 -18.40
C LYS A 216 -2.57 -11.48 -18.33
N VAL A 217 -1.93 -11.39 -17.17
CA VAL A 217 -0.69 -10.63 -17.02
C VAL A 217 0.33 -11.36 -17.88
N ASN A 218 0.81 -10.71 -18.94
CA ASN A 218 1.95 -11.24 -19.65
C ASN A 218 3.16 -11.18 -18.70
N LYS A 219 3.56 -12.33 -18.16
CA LYS A 219 4.68 -12.43 -17.23
C LYS A 219 6.00 -11.97 -17.86
N SER A 220 6.11 -11.95 -19.20
CA SER A 220 7.28 -11.41 -19.90
C SER A 220 7.38 -9.88 -19.83
N ALA A 221 6.30 -9.20 -19.44
CA ALA A 221 6.24 -7.74 -19.28
C ALA A 221 6.45 -7.29 -17.82
N ILE A 222 6.73 -8.22 -16.89
CA ILE A 222 7.11 -7.88 -15.52
C ILE A 222 8.59 -7.47 -15.54
N LEU A 223 8.84 -6.16 -15.64
CA LEU A 223 10.19 -5.62 -15.60
C LEU A 223 10.71 -5.65 -14.16
N GLN A 224 11.81 -6.38 -13.93
CA GLN A 224 12.61 -6.16 -12.74
C GLN A 224 13.31 -4.80 -12.86
N ALA A 225 12.97 -3.86 -11.98
CA ALA A 225 13.52 -2.50 -11.98
C ALA A 225 15.06 -2.43 -11.82
N LEU A 226 15.72 -3.56 -11.53
CA LEU A 226 17.17 -3.67 -11.34
C LEU A 226 18.01 -3.32 -12.58
N GLY A 227 17.41 -3.18 -13.77
CA GLY A 227 18.12 -2.82 -15.01
C GLY A 227 17.71 -1.51 -15.68
N ILE A 228 16.76 -0.75 -15.11
CA ILE A 228 16.28 0.53 -15.69
C ILE A 228 16.89 1.74 -14.95
N CYS A 229 17.43 1.50 -13.75
CA CYS A 229 18.09 2.49 -12.90
C CYS A 229 19.58 2.15 -12.75
N SER A 230 20.34 2.26 -13.84
CA SER A 230 21.80 2.33 -13.83
C SER A 230 22.24 3.46 -14.74
#